data_AF-A0A022VP95-F1
#
_entry.id   AF-A0A022VP95-F1
#
_cell.length_a   1.000
_cell.length_b   1.000
_cell.length_c   1.000
_cell.angle_alpha   90.00
_cell.angle_beta   90.00
_cell.angle_gamma   90.00
#
_symmetry.space_group_name_H-M   'P 1'
#
loop_
_entity.id
_entity.type
_entity.pdbx_description
1 polymer ?
#
loop_
_entity_poly.entity_id
_entity_poly.type
_entity_poly.pdbx_seq_one_letter_code
_entity_poly.pdbx_strand_id
1 'polypeptide(L)' 'MSFVEQEEQKFLQEVEQVKNWWKDSRWRYTKRPFTAEQIVAKRGTLTIDYPSNAQSKKLWKILEGRFAV' A
#
# COMPACT_ATOMS: atom_id res chain seq x y z
N MET A 1 -2.16 13.23 25.02
CA MET A 1 -2.39 11.86 24.51
C MET A 1 -1.36 10.94 25.11
N SER A 2 -1.79 9.79 25.64
CA SER A 2 -0.89 8.77 26.17
C SER A 2 -0.06 8.15 25.03
N PHE A 3 1.04 7.45 25.35
CA PHE A 3 1.84 6.74 24.36
C PHE A 3 1.01 5.72 23.55
N VAL A 4 0.11 5.00 24.22
CA VAL A 4 -0.78 4.00 23.60
C VAL A 4 -1.73 4.66 22.60
N GLU A 5 -2.32 5.81 22.95
CA GLU A 5 -3.23 6.54 22.07
C GLU A 5 -2.51 7.07 20.81
N GLN A 6 -1.26 7.49 20.94
CA GLN A 6 -0.44 7.91 19.80
C GLN A 6 -0.03 6.74 18.89
N GLU A 7 0.28 5.58 19.47
CA GLU A 7 0.58 4.36 18.71
C GLU A 7 -0.64 3.92 17.89
N GLU A 8 -1.82 3.87 18.52
CA GLU A 8 -3.05 3.51 17.84
C GLU A 8 -3.40 4.52 16.74
N GLN A 9 -3.23 5.82 16.98
CA GLN A 9 -3.44 6.83 15.95
C GLN A 9 -2.51 6.64 14.74
N LYS A 10 -1.23 6.33 14.96
CA LYS A 10 -0.27 6.05 13.86
C LYS A 10 -0.67 4.80 13.08
N PHE A 11 -1.06 3.74 13.78
CA PHE A 11 -1.55 2.52 13.16
C PHE A 11 -2.77 2.81 12.25
N LEU A 12 -3.77 3.51 12.75
CA LEU A 12 -4.97 3.87 11.99
C LEU A 12 -4.64 4.73 10.76
N GLN A 13 -3.69 5.66 10.89
CA GLN A 13 -3.21 6.46 9.76
C GLN A 13 -2.55 5.60 8.68
N GLU A 14 -1.69 4.66 9.05
CA GLU A 14 -1.06 3.73 8.09
C GLU A 14 -2.09 2.81 7.41
N VAL A 15 -3.08 2.34 8.16
CA VAL A 15 -4.19 1.53 7.62
C VAL A 15 -4.92 2.31 6.53
N GLU A 16 -5.28 3.57 6.78
CA GLU A 16 -5.96 4.40 5.79
C GLU A 16 -5.08 4.74 4.58
N GLN A 17 -3.78 4.94 4.78
CA GLN A 17 -2.83 5.10 3.66
C GLN A 17 -2.80 3.84 2.77
N VAL A 18 -2.77 2.64 3.36
CA VAL A 18 -2.79 1.37 2.61
C VAL A 18 -4.12 1.18 1.88
N LYS A 19 -5.25 1.47 2.54
CA LYS A 19 -6.58 1.41 1.90
C LYS A 19 -6.67 2.36 0.71
N ASN A 20 -6.18 3.58 0.84
CA ASN A 20 -6.18 4.55 -0.25
C ASN A 20 -5.22 4.14 -1.37
N TRP A 21 -4.04 3.61 -1.05
CA TRP A 21 -3.15 3.04 -2.05
C TRP A 21 -3.79 1.87 -2.83
N TRP A 22 -4.58 1.03 -2.16
CA TRP A 22 -5.28 -0.08 -2.81
C TRP A 22 -6.39 0.34 -3.76
N LYS A 23 -6.86 1.58 -3.69
CA LYS A 23 -7.83 2.15 -4.66
C LYS A 23 -7.19 2.52 -6.00
N ASP A 24 -5.86 2.55 -6.09
CA ASP A 24 -5.16 2.85 -7.33
C ASP A 24 -5.56 1.89 -8.46
N SER A 25 -5.68 2.42 -9.69
CA SER A 25 -5.98 1.67 -10.92
C SER A 25 -5.09 0.44 -11.13
N ARG A 26 -3.89 0.45 -10.56
CA ARG A 26 -2.93 -0.67 -10.51
C ARG A 26 -3.54 -1.94 -9.94
N TRP A 27 -4.51 -1.82 -9.04
CA TRP A 27 -5.05 -2.94 -8.26
C TRP A 27 -6.44 -3.38 -8.71
N ARG A 28 -7.00 -2.81 -9.78
CA ARG A 28 -8.37 -3.08 -10.24
C ARG A 28 -8.69 -4.55 -10.51
N TYR A 29 -7.68 -5.36 -10.83
CA TYR A 29 -7.83 -6.81 -11.05
C TYR A 29 -7.26 -7.67 -9.91
N THR A 30 -6.73 -7.05 -8.85
CA THR A 30 -6.06 -7.77 -7.75
C THR A 30 -7.03 -8.03 -6.60
N LYS A 31 -7.49 -9.28 -6.49
CA LYS A 31 -8.28 -9.73 -5.33
C LYS A 31 -7.36 -10.05 -4.14
N ARG A 32 -7.63 -9.46 -2.99
CA ARG A 32 -6.89 -9.70 -1.74
C ARG A 32 -7.81 -10.41 -0.74
N PRO A 33 -7.49 -11.64 -0.30
CA PRO A 33 -8.25 -12.35 0.74
C PRO A 33 -7.80 -11.95 2.16
N PHE A 34 -7.39 -10.70 2.35
CA PHE A 34 -6.89 -10.14 3.61
C PHE A 34 -7.12 -8.62 3.65
N THR A 35 -7.07 -8.03 4.84
CA THR A 35 -7.38 -6.60 5.05
C THR A 35 -6.11 -5.74 5.18
N ALA A 36 -6.28 -4.42 5.09
CA ALA A 36 -5.16 -3.47 5.26
C ALA A 36 -4.61 -3.52 6.69
N GLU A 37 -5.49 -3.67 7.68
CA GLU A 37 -5.17 -3.83 9.10
C GLU A 37 -4.27 -5.04 9.33
N GLN A 38 -4.57 -6.18 8.70
CA GLN A 38 -3.75 -7.39 8.80
C GLN A 38 -2.35 -7.20 8.21
N ILE A 39 -2.21 -6.35 7.19
CA ILE A 39 -0.91 -6.04 6.57
C ILE A 39 -0.11 -5.06 7.42
N VAL A 40 -0.75 -3.97 7.88
CA VAL A 40 -0.08 -2.95 8.71
C VAL A 40 0.35 -3.52 10.05
N ALA A 41 -0.43 -4.42 10.66
CA ALA A 41 -0.08 -5.10 11.91
C ALA A 41 1.19 -5.98 11.84
N LYS A 42 1.72 -6.22 10.63
CA LYS A 42 2.97 -6.97 10.40
C LYS A 42 4.13 -6.08 9.98
N ARG A 43 3.91 -4.78 9.81
CA ARG A 43 4.98 -3.82 9.53
C ARG A 43 5.71 -3.44 10.82
N GLY A 44 7.00 -3.13 10.68
CA GLY A 44 7.74 -2.44 11.73
C GLY A 44 7.49 -0.94 11.68
N THR A 45 8.09 -0.20 12.61
CA THR A 45 7.96 1.27 12.70
C THR A 45 8.88 2.05 11.77
N LEU A 46 9.84 1.38 11.11
CA LEU A 46 10.74 1.99 10.14
C LEU A 46 10.27 1.69 8.72
N THR A 47 9.81 2.72 8.02
CA THR A 47 9.43 2.62 6.61
C THR A 47 10.66 2.52 5.73
N ILE A 48 10.65 1.59 4.78
CA ILE A 48 11.71 1.40 3.79
C ILE A 48 11.11 1.56 2.40
N ASP A 49 11.62 2.53 1.64
CA ASP A 49 11.27 2.72 0.24
C ASP A 49 12.27 2.01 -0.68
N TYR A 50 11.81 0.93 -1.31
CA TYR A 50 12.64 0.14 -2.20
C TYR A 50 12.72 0.78 -3.60
N PRO A 51 13.92 0.97 -4.18
CA PRO A 51 14.08 1.57 -5.51
C PRO A 51 13.47 0.70 -6.63
N SER A 52 13.28 -0.60 -6.39
CA SER A 52 12.56 -1.51 -7.29
C SER A 52 11.10 -1.09 -7.52
N ASN A 53 10.48 -0.38 -6.56
CA ASN A 53 9.11 0.15 -6.70
C ASN A 53 9.00 1.19 -7.83
N ALA A 54 10.04 1.99 -8.07
CA ALA A 54 10.05 2.93 -9.19
C ALA A 54 10.06 2.20 -10.54
N GLN A 55 10.82 1.10 -10.63
CA GLN A 55 10.87 0.28 -11.84
C GLN A 55 9.58 -0.51 -12.08
N SER A 56 8.93 -1.00 -11.02
CA SER A 56 7.65 -1.71 -11.14
C SER A 56 6.52 -0.80 -11.66
N LYS A 57 6.49 0.47 -11.22
CA LYS A 57 5.57 1.50 -11.75
C LYS A 57 5.84 1.79 -13.23
N LYS A 58 7.11 1.90 -13.63
CA LYS A 58 7.51 2.05 -15.05
C LYS A 58 7.02 0.86 -15.89
N LEU A 59 7.25 -0.36 -15.42
CA LEU A 59 6.83 -1.58 -16.11
C LEU A 59 5.30 -1.64 -16.26
N TRP A 60 4.57 -1.34 -15.19
CA TRP A 60 3.11 -1.32 -15.21
C TRP A 60 2.57 -0.41 -16.31
N LYS A 61 3.07 0.83 -16.41
CA LYS A 61 2.68 1.78 -17.46
C LYS A 61 2.94 1.25 -18.87
N ILE A 62 4.08 0.58 -19.08
CA ILE A 62 4.44 0.01 -20.38
C ILE A 62 3.48 -1.13 -20.76
N LEU A 63 3.18 -2.05 -19.83
CA LEU A 63 2.33 -3.20 -20.11
C LEU A 63 0.86 -2.80 -20.32
N GLU A 64 0.36 -1.85 -19.53
CA GLU A 64 -0.97 -1.27 -19.73
C GLU A 64 -1.11 -0.64 -21.12
N GLY A 65 -0.11 0.13 -21.56
CA GLY A 65 -0.10 0.72 -22.89
C GLY A 65 -0.02 -0.30 -24.03
N ARG A 66 0.61 -1.47 -23.81
CA ARG A 66 0.69 -2.54 -24.81
C ARG A 66 -0.59 -3.36 -24.93
N PHE A 67 -1.39 -3.41 -23.87
CA PHE A 67 -2.63 -4.20 -23.82
C PHE A 67 -3.89 -3.34 -24.03
N ALA A 68 -3.74 -2.01 -24.03
CA ALA A 68 -4.77 -1.09 -24.49
C ALA A 68 -4.97 -1.29 -26.00
N VAL A 69 -6.07 -1.96 -26.36
CA VAL A 69 -6.56 -2.08 -27.75
C VAL A 69 -7.18 -0.75 -28.18
#